data_AF-A0A4Y2AZB2-F1
#
_entry.id   AF-A0A4Y2AZB2-F1
#
_cell.length_a   1.000
_cell.length_b   1.000
_cell.length_c   1.000
_cell.angle_alpha   90.00
_cell.angle_beta   90.00
_cell.angle_gamma   90.00
#
_symmetry.space_group_name_H-M   'P 1'
#
loop_
_entity.id
_entity.type
_entity.pdbx_description
1 polymer ?
#
loop_
_entity_poly.entity_id
_entity_poly.type
_entity_poly.pdbx_seq_one_letter_code
_entity_poly.pdbx_strand_id
1 'polypeptide(L)' 'QELALYIHALLVACVDPRDFYGDDLVRELRRRVEAKGNYTNPFLILVLCNAGDTMSASDVESVTAAYDAQHRPFWIGDWH' A
#
# COMPACT_ATOMS: atom_id res chain seq x y z
N GLN A 1 10.51 1.66 -1.60
CA GLN A 1 10.07 0.45 -0.89
C GLN A 1 10.46 0.54 0.58
N GLU A 2 11.70 0.93 0.91
CA GLU A 2 12.14 1.14 2.30
C GLU A 2 11.21 2.04 3.13
N LEU A 3 10.81 3.20 2.61
CA LEU A 3 9.85 4.08 3.29
C LEU A 3 8.53 3.38 3.65
N ALA A 4 8.01 2.54 2.75
CA ALA A 4 6.77 1.80 3.01
C ALA A 4 6.97 0.74 4.11
N LEU A 5 8.12 0.06 4.13
CA LEU A 5 8.46 -0.87 5.22
C LEU A 5 8.57 -0.14 6.57
N TYR A 6 9.14 1.05 6.57
CA TYR A 6 9.27 1.86 7.77
C TYR A 6 7.92 2.33 8.31
N ILE A 7 7.05 2.86 7.44
CA ILE A 7 5.67 3.22 7.80
C ILE A 7 4.91 2.00 8.31
N HIS A 8 5.04 0.85 7.66
CA HIS A 8 4.40 -0.39 8.10
C HIS A 8 4.86 -0.79 9.51
N ALA A 9 6.15 -0.69 9.80
CA ALA A 9 6.69 -0.97 11.13
C ALA A 9 6.14 -0.01 12.19
N LEU A 10 6.02 1.29 11.88
CA LEU A 10 5.40 2.28 12.79
C LEU A 10 3.94 1.94 13.08
N LEU A 11 3.16 1.61 12.05
CA LEU A 11 1.76 1.20 12.20
C LEU A 11 1.63 -0.06 13.09
N VAL A 12 2.48 -1.07 12.86
CA VAL A 12 2.52 -2.29 13.70
C VAL A 12 2.88 -1.98 15.15
N ALA A 13 3.74 -0.98 15.38
CA ALA A 13 4.12 -0.52 16.71
C ALA A 13 3.13 0.48 17.33
N CYS A 14 1.99 0.75 16.68
CA CYS A 14 1.01 1.76 17.09
C CYS A 14 1.57 3.19 17.21
N VAL A 15 2.57 3.52 16.40
CA VAL A 15 3.14 4.88 16.28
C VAL A 15 2.53 5.55 15.05
N ASP A 16 2.06 6.79 15.19
CA ASP A 16 1.47 7.54 14.08
C ASP A 16 2.54 7.95 13.05
N PRO A 17 2.54 7.41 11.83
CA PRO A 17 3.50 7.78 10.79
C PRO A 17 3.25 9.17 10.18
N ARG A 18 2.11 9.82 10.49
CA ARG A 18 1.80 11.19 10.02
C ARG A 18 2.43 12.27 10.91
N ASP A 19 2.86 11.92 12.12
CA ASP A 19 3.56 12.79 13.06
C ASP A 19 4.91 12.18 13.47
N PHE A 20 5.69 11.79 12.47
CA PHE A 20 7.03 11.24 12.70
C PHE A 20 8.03 12.39 12.85
N TYR A 21 8.27 12.84 14.09
CA TYR A 21 9.15 13.98 14.37
C TYR A 21 8.78 15.26 13.59
N GLY A 22 7.47 15.47 13.34
CA GLY A 22 6.94 16.58 12.55
C GLY A 22 6.86 16.32 11.04
N ASP A 23 7.29 15.16 10.55
CA ASP A 23 7.15 14.74 9.16
C ASP A 23 5.96 13.81 8.95
N ASP A 24 5.18 14.06 7.89
CA ASP A 24 4.12 13.16 7.41
C ASP A 24 4.71 12.17 6.40
N LEU A 25 5.13 11.00 6.90
CA LEU A 25 5.71 9.95 6.08
C LEU A 25 4.68 9.34 5.12
N VAL A 26 3.39 9.34 5.49
CA VAL A 26 2.30 8.82 4.65
C VAL A 26 2.15 9.68 3.41
N ARG A 27 2.12 11.01 3.57
CA ARG A 27 2.08 11.96 2.47
C ARG A 27 3.31 11.87 1.57
N GLU A 28 4.50 11.62 2.13
CA GLU A 28 5.71 11.40 1.35
C GLU A 28 5.61 10.10 0.54
N LEU A 29 5.10 9.01 1.11
CA LEU A 29 4.87 7.77 0.38
C LEU A 29 3.86 7.96 -0.76
N ARG A 30 2.77 8.71 -0.53
CA ARG A 30 1.76 9.03 -1.56
C ARG A 30 2.38 9.72 -2.75
N ARG A 31 3.19 10.76 -2.54
CA ARG A 31 3.90 11.47 -3.61
C ARG A 31 4.79 10.53 -4.44
N ARG A 32 5.46 9.57 -3.79
CA ARG A 32 6.31 8.58 -4.49
C ARG A 32 5.51 7.58 -5.32
N VAL A 33 4.30 7.23 -4.88
CA VAL A 33 3.39 6.38 -5.65
C VAL A 33 2.90 7.14 -6.88
N GLU A 34 2.46 8.39 -6.71
CA GLU A 34 1.99 9.24 -7.81
C GLU A 34 3.09 9.52 -8.85
N ALA A 35 4.33 9.75 -8.40
CA ALA A 35 5.47 10.00 -9.29
C ALA A 35 5.91 8.77 -10.10
N LYS A 36 5.56 7.54 -9.68
CA LYS A 36 6.00 6.30 -10.34
C LYS A 36 5.20 5.96 -11.61
N GLY A 37 4.08 6.61 -11.87
CA GLY A 37 3.26 6.37 -13.05
C GLY A 37 2.67 4.95 -13.10
N ASN A 38 2.85 4.26 -14.24
CA ASN A 38 2.05 3.07 -14.60
C ASN A 38 2.32 1.78 -13.79
N TYR A 39 3.46 1.66 -13.09
CA TYR A 39 3.73 0.48 -12.28
C TYR A 39 4.23 0.85 -10.89
N THR A 40 3.36 0.65 -9.91
CA THR A 40 3.68 0.77 -8.50
C THR A 40 3.65 -0.61 -7.86
N ASN A 41 4.68 -0.96 -7.10
CA ASN A 41 4.70 -2.18 -6.30
C ASN A 41 3.46 -2.15 -5.37
N PRO A 42 2.54 -3.13 -5.45
CA PRO A 42 1.28 -3.16 -4.69
C PRO A 42 1.47 -2.99 -3.18
N PHE A 43 2.61 -3.43 -2.66
CA PHE A 43 2.96 -3.26 -1.25
C PHE A 43 2.92 -1.78 -0.82
N LEU A 44 3.35 -0.84 -1.67
CA LEU A 44 3.32 0.60 -1.35
C LEU A 44 1.88 1.09 -1.19
N ILE A 45 0.98 0.63 -2.06
CA ILE A 45 -0.45 0.98 -2.02
C ILE A 45 -1.10 0.38 -0.76
N LEU A 46 -0.79 -0.87 -0.44
CA LEU A 46 -1.29 -1.52 0.79
C LEU A 46 -0.84 -0.78 2.05
N VAL A 47 0.39 -0.29 2.09
CA VAL A 47 0.87 0.51 3.23
C VAL A 47 0.12 1.84 3.34
N LEU A 48 -0.16 2.51 2.23
CA LEU A 48 -0.99 3.73 2.24
C LEU A 48 -2.41 3.45 2.75
N CYS A 49 -3.03 2.35 2.31
CA CYS A 49 -4.32 1.91 2.80
C CYS A 49 -4.30 1.65 4.31
N ASN A 50 -3.31 0.91 4.80
CA ASN A 50 -3.16 0.62 6.24
C ASN A 50 -2.90 1.89 7.07
N ALA A 51 -2.31 2.92 6.47
CA ALA A 51 -2.11 4.24 7.10
C ALA A 51 -3.36 5.14 7.05
N GLY A 52 -4.50 4.62 6.61
CA GLY A 52 -5.76 5.36 6.50
C GLY A 52 -5.72 6.46 5.43
N ASP A 53 -4.86 6.34 4.42
CA ASP A 53 -4.82 7.30 3.32
C ASP A 53 -6.01 7.11 2.36
N THR A 54 -6.37 8.14 1.61
CA THR A 54 -7.50 8.04 0.66
C THR A 54 -7.09 7.24 -0.58
N MET A 55 -7.78 6.14 -0.85
CA MET A 55 -7.48 5.27 -2.00
C MET A 55 -8.23 5.74 -3.26
N SER A 56 -7.53 5.76 -4.40
CA SER A 56 -8.12 6.00 -5.70
C SER A 56 -8.58 4.70 -6.38
N ALA A 57 -9.40 4.78 -7.43
CA ALA A 57 -9.76 3.61 -8.22
C ALA A 57 -8.53 2.93 -8.85
N SER A 58 -7.56 3.72 -9.32
CA SER A 58 -6.30 3.23 -9.88
C SER A 58 -5.43 2.49 -8.86
N ASP A 59 -5.45 2.92 -7.60
CA ASP A 59 -4.78 2.20 -6.51
C ASP A 59 -5.36 0.79 -6.33
N VAL A 60 -6.70 0.70 -6.32
CA VAL A 60 -7.42 -0.59 -6.20
C VAL A 60 -7.13 -1.48 -7.40
N GLU A 61 -7.26 -0.95 -8.62
CA GLU A 61 -6.97 -1.69 -9.85
C GLU A 61 -5.53 -2.23 -9.87
N SER A 62 -4.55 -1.43 -9.44
CA SER A 62 -3.15 -1.84 -9.39
C SER A 62 -2.91 -3.01 -8.43
N VAL A 63 -3.56 -2.99 -7.26
CA VAL A 63 -3.46 -4.09 -6.28
C VAL A 63 -4.20 -5.33 -6.77
N THR A 64 -5.39 -5.18 -7.34
CA THR A 64 -6.18 -6.28 -7.91
C THR A 64 -5.43 -6.94 -9.07
N ALA A 65 -4.89 -6.16 -10.01
CA ALA A 65 -4.13 -6.70 -11.13
C ALA A 65 -2.92 -7.53 -10.67
N ALA A 66 -2.20 -7.06 -9.64
CA ALA A 66 -1.07 -7.81 -9.09
C ALA A 66 -1.49 -9.04 -8.29
N TYR A 67 -2.65 -8.98 -7.61
CA TYR A 67 -3.25 -10.11 -6.93
C TYR A 67 -3.67 -11.20 -7.90
N ASP A 68 -4.34 -10.84 -8.99
CA ASP A 68 -4.79 -11.78 -10.03
C ASP A 68 -3.61 -12.38 -10.82
N ALA A 69 -2.52 -11.62 -10.97
CA ALA A 69 -1.29 -12.10 -11.60
C ALA A 69 -0.57 -13.18 -10.75
N GLN A 70 -0.76 -13.19 -9.42
CA GLN A 70 -0.30 -14.31 -8.61
C GLN A 70 -1.16 -15.52 -8.91
N HIS A 71 -0.56 -16.55 -9.52
CA HIS A 71 -1.21 -17.84 -9.77
C HIS A 71 -1.78 -18.39 -8.46
N ARG A 72 -3.10 -18.25 -8.27
CA ARG A 72 -3.76 -18.80 -7.10
C ARG A 72 -4.14 -20.26 -7.34
N PRO A 73 -3.93 -21.14 -6.33
CA PRO A 73 -4.55 -22.45 -6.35
C PRO A 73 -6.06 -22.28 -6.47
N PHE A 74 -6.65 -23.06 -7.37
CA PHE A 74 -8.09 -23.09 -7.70
C PHE A 74 -9.02 -23.10 -6.47
N TRP A 75 -8.58 -23.68 -5.35
CA TRP A 75 -9.35 -23.91 -4.13
C TRP A 75 -9.73 -22.68 -3.29
N ILE A 76 -9.29 -21.47 -3.62
CA ILE A 76 -9.71 -20.26 -2.88
C ILE A 76 -11.04 -19.68 -3.43
N GLY A 77 -11.53 -20.17 -4.58
CA GLY A 77 -12.76 -19.68 -5.23
C GLY A 77 -14.02 -20.52 -5.05
N ASP A 78 -13.90 -21.81 -4.70
CA ASP A 78 -15.05 -22.72 -4.63
C ASP A 78 -15.54 -22.90 -3.19
N TRP A 79 -16.37 -21.96 -2.74
CA TRP A 79 -17.33 -22.18 -1.66
C TRP A 79 -18.74 -22.10 -2.26
N HIS A 80 -19.25 -23.25 -2.72
CA HIS A 80 -20.69 -23.49 -2.87
C HIS A 80 -21.28 -23.93 -1.53
#